data_AF-A0A5N5T7V3-F1
#
_entry.id   AF-A0A5N5T7V3-F1
#
_cell.length_a   1.000
_cell.length_b   1.000
_cell.length_c   1.000
_cell.angle_alpha   90.00
_cell.angle_beta   90.00
_cell.angle_gamma   90.00
#
_symmetry.space_group_name_H-M   'P 1'
#
loop_
_entity.id
_entity.type
_entity.pdbx_description
1 polymer ?
#
loop_
_entity_poly.entity_id
_entity_poly.type
_entity_poly.pdbx_seq_one_letter_code
_entity_poly.pdbx_strand_id
1 'polypeptide(L)'
;MDSLESPSVTCNDSSTKLSDIEQEQTPQANDNSNAKAVEMVPPDGGWGWMVVAGSFLIMSVGGYTFYAFSIFLSPILMSGQVSSIKIAWIYNFNHLIWCFYAIFIGPLCEQFGTRKMAIFGGVASFLSLFLSAFAPTVDYLFFTYALPAGIGGASTFTLTFIVVSTYFKKHRGFAIGITSVGDCLSGFISPVIANYLLENYGYISATLISGALVLNQCVGASLYQPVKWHMKPSKKITVVKKESQDLVKWKKESEETDLIEKVHDIS
;
A
#
# COMPACT_ATOMS: atom_id res chain seq x y z
N MET A 1 26.02 79.22 -26.97
CA MET A 1 26.34 78.88 -28.36
C MET A 1 25.97 77.42 -28.52
N ASP A 2 24.68 77.17 -28.71
CA ASP A 2 24.03 77.17 -30.04
C ASP A 2 24.43 75.87 -30.77
N SER A 3 23.55 75.01 -31.26
CA SER A 3 22.10 75.02 -31.45
C SER A 3 21.75 73.69 -32.15
N LEU A 4 20.51 73.18 -31.94
CA LEU A 4 19.63 72.53 -32.94
C LEU A 4 20.16 71.24 -33.65
N GLU A 5 19.41 70.26 -34.13
CA GLU A 5 18.02 69.79 -34.13
C GLU A 5 18.11 68.48 -34.97
N SER A 6 17.29 67.47 -34.66
CA SER A 6 17.14 66.21 -35.42
C SER A 6 16.52 66.43 -36.83
N PRO A 7 16.01 65.44 -37.60
CA PRO A 7 16.22 63.98 -37.72
C PRO A 7 16.34 63.51 -39.20
N SER A 8 16.63 62.22 -39.45
CA SER A 8 15.96 61.41 -40.50
C SER A 8 16.58 60.02 -40.60
N VAL A 9 16.09 59.07 -39.80
CA VAL A 9 16.08 57.67 -40.23
C VAL A 9 14.67 57.16 -40.02
N THR A 10 14.08 56.87 -41.17
CA THR A 10 12.75 56.34 -41.47
C THR A 10 12.14 55.41 -40.42
N CYS A 11 10.89 55.72 -40.06
CA CYS A 11 9.92 54.80 -39.48
C CYS A 11 9.74 53.56 -40.37
N ASN A 12 9.80 52.38 -39.78
CA ASN A 12 8.60 51.55 -39.69
C ASN A 12 8.76 50.50 -38.58
N ASP A 13 8.07 50.76 -37.49
CA ASP A 13 7.55 49.75 -36.58
C ASP A 13 6.73 48.71 -37.36
N SER A 14 6.88 47.45 -36.99
CA SER A 14 5.77 46.71 -36.38
C SER A 14 6.21 45.28 -36.03
N SER A 15 6.43 45.09 -34.74
CA SER A 15 6.02 43.89 -34.02
C SER A 15 4.64 43.43 -34.49
N THR A 16 4.46 42.15 -34.79
CA THR A 16 3.36 41.25 -34.36
C THR A 16 3.48 39.94 -35.13
N LYS A 17 4.08 38.90 -34.51
CA LYS A 17 3.93 37.51 -34.96
C LYS A 17 2.86 36.87 -34.08
N LEU A 18 1.61 37.15 -34.38
CA LEU A 18 0.41 36.52 -33.85
C LEU A 18 -0.75 36.94 -34.76
N SER A 19 -1.58 35.95 -35.10
CA SER A 19 -2.76 35.97 -35.99
C SER A 19 -2.52 35.66 -37.47
N ASP A 20 -3.40 34.81 -38.00
CA ASP A 20 -3.73 34.55 -39.41
C ASP A 20 -3.10 33.32 -40.09
N ILE A 21 -3.45 32.12 -39.60
CA ILE A 21 -3.80 30.99 -40.48
C ILE A 21 -5.02 30.29 -39.88
N GLU A 22 -6.20 30.64 -40.39
CA GLU A 22 -7.50 30.05 -40.02
C GLU A 22 -8.14 29.39 -41.26
N GLN A 23 -8.73 28.20 -41.05
CA GLN A 23 -9.74 27.47 -41.88
C GLN A 23 -9.28 26.82 -43.21
N GLU A 24 -9.72 25.63 -43.67
CA GLU A 24 -10.75 24.65 -43.27
C GLU A 24 -10.61 23.32 -44.07
N GLN A 25 -11.13 22.21 -43.51
CA GLN A 25 -11.73 20.98 -44.12
C GLN A 25 -10.93 19.85 -44.85
N THR A 26 -10.84 18.71 -44.13
CA THR A 26 -11.11 17.25 -44.42
C THR A 26 -10.91 16.63 -45.83
N PRO A 27 -10.30 15.42 -45.91
CA PRO A 27 -11.11 14.21 -46.21
C PRO A 27 -10.97 13.04 -45.20
N GLN A 28 -12.05 12.27 -45.12
CA GLN A 28 -12.35 11.12 -44.27
C GLN A 28 -11.58 9.82 -44.55
N ALA A 29 -11.46 9.03 -43.48
CA ALA A 29 -11.76 7.59 -43.33
C ALA A 29 -10.71 6.48 -43.59
N ASN A 30 -10.72 5.57 -42.60
CA ASN A 30 -10.26 4.16 -42.54
C ASN A 30 -8.74 3.93 -42.53
N ASP A 31 -8.14 3.11 -41.67
CA ASP A 31 -8.65 1.93 -40.97
C ASP A 31 -7.69 1.52 -39.81
N ASN A 32 -8.24 0.88 -38.78
CA ASN A 32 -7.57 -0.05 -37.84
C ASN A 32 -6.38 0.38 -36.97
N SER A 33 -6.68 0.87 -35.75
CA SER A 33 -6.08 0.28 -34.53
C SER A 33 -6.89 0.62 -33.27
N ASN A 34 -7.84 -0.26 -32.95
CA ASN A 34 -8.51 -0.32 -31.65
C ASN A 34 -7.51 -0.61 -30.52
N ALA A 35 -6.86 0.40 -29.96
CA ALA A 35 -6.17 0.29 -28.68
C ALA A 35 -7.21 0.33 -27.55
N LYS A 36 -7.87 -0.81 -27.31
CA LYS A 36 -8.77 -1.00 -26.16
C LYS A 36 -7.95 -0.86 -24.87
N ALA A 37 -8.10 0.25 -24.14
CA ALA A 37 -7.64 0.34 -22.76
C ALA A 37 -8.49 -0.60 -21.89
N VAL A 38 -7.94 -1.79 -21.60
CA VAL A 38 -8.60 -2.78 -20.75
C VAL A 38 -8.46 -2.33 -19.29
N GLU A 39 -9.58 -1.93 -18.67
CA GLU A 39 -9.63 -1.62 -17.24
C GLU A 39 -9.28 -2.88 -16.44
N MET A 40 -8.18 -2.87 -15.69
CA MET A 40 -7.78 -3.98 -14.82
C MET A 40 -8.54 -3.89 -13.50
N VAL A 41 -9.36 -4.90 -13.18
CA VAL A 41 -10.14 -4.92 -11.93
C VAL A 41 -9.47 -5.91 -10.96
N PRO A 42 -9.25 -5.54 -9.69
CA PRO A 42 -8.69 -6.44 -8.70
C PRO A 42 -9.55 -7.70 -8.57
N PRO A 43 -8.92 -8.88 -8.42
CA PRO A 43 -9.65 -10.13 -8.31
C PRO A 43 -10.37 -10.15 -6.96
N ASP A 44 -11.65 -9.78 -6.95
CA ASP A 44 -12.56 -9.90 -5.79
C ASP A 44 -12.83 -11.40 -5.46
N GLY A 45 -11.77 -12.19 -5.21
CA GLY A 45 -11.78 -13.63 -4.95
C GLY A 45 -10.55 -14.39 -5.49
N GLY A 46 -10.45 -15.70 -5.18
CA GLY A 46 -9.31 -16.54 -5.58
C GLY A 46 -8.09 -16.38 -4.66
N TRP A 47 -6.92 -16.06 -5.23
CA TRP A 47 -5.67 -15.89 -4.47
C TRP A 47 -5.74 -14.77 -3.42
N GLY A 48 -6.66 -13.82 -3.57
CA GLY A 48 -6.92 -12.79 -2.54
C GLY A 48 -7.24 -13.38 -1.16
N TRP A 49 -7.91 -14.53 -1.08
CA TRP A 49 -8.18 -15.20 0.21
C TRP A 49 -6.94 -15.85 0.82
N MET A 50 -6.02 -16.36 0.00
CA MET A 50 -4.70 -16.83 0.46
C MET A 50 -3.89 -15.65 1.03
N VAL A 51 -3.98 -14.50 0.39
CA VAL A 51 -3.35 -13.26 0.87
C VAL A 51 -3.95 -12.80 2.20
N VAL A 52 -5.27 -12.92 2.39
CA VAL A 52 -5.92 -12.67 3.70
C VAL A 52 -5.44 -13.66 4.75
N ALA A 53 -5.33 -14.95 4.43
CA ALA A 53 -4.81 -15.95 5.35
C ALA A 53 -3.35 -15.66 5.75
N GLY A 54 -2.49 -15.29 4.80
CA GLY A 54 -1.11 -14.88 5.07
C GLY A 54 -1.03 -13.60 5.90
N SER A 55 -1.90 -12.64 5.62
CA SER A 55 -2.03 -11.37 6.36
C SER A 55 -2.51 -11.59 7.79
N PHE A 56 -3.47 -12.48 7.99
CA PHE A 56 -3.92 -12.91 9.31
C PHE A 56 -2.78 -13.54 10.09
N LEU A 57 -2.01 -14.46 9.50
CA LEU A 57 -0.84 -15.07 10.16
C LEU A 57 0.20 -14.02 10.56
N ILE A 58 0.55 -13.11 9.64
CA ILE A 58 1.43 -11.97 9.94
C ILE A 58 0.91 -11.20 11.15
N MET A 59 -0.36 -10.77 11.13
CA MET A 59 -0.93 -9.98 12.23
C MET A 59 -0.97 -10.75 13.55
N SER A 60 -1.29 -12.05 13.52
CA SER A 60 -1.34 -12.90 14.71
C SER A 60 0.01 -13.06 15.42
N VAL A 61 1.11 -13.18 14.68
CA VAL A 61 2.45 -13.28 15.31
C VAL A 61 3.13 -11.92 15.45
N GLY A 62 2.74 -10.91 14.67
CA GLY A 62 3.39 -9.59 14.62
C GLY A 62 3.16 -8.72 15.84
N GLY A 63 1.97 -8.81 16.44
CA GLY A 63 1.66 -8.10 17.67
C GLY A 63 2.50 -8.55 18.87
N TYR A 64 3.22 -9.69 18.78
CA TYR A 64 4.01 -10.23 19.88
C TYR A 64 5.00 -9.21 20.45
N THR A 65 5.77 -8.55 19.58
CA THR A 65 6.77 -7.55 19.98
C THR A 65 6.15 -6.30 20.63
N PHE A 66 4.83 -6.10 20.52
CA PHE A 66 4.14 -4.99 21.18
C PHE A 66 3.51 -5.43 22.50
N TYR A 67 2.73 -6.50 22.45
CA TYR A 67 1.92 -6.94 23.57
C TYR A 67 2.70 -7.74 24.61
N ALA A 68 3.75 -8.47 24.21
CA ALA A 68 4.60 -9.21 25.14
C ALA A 68 5.69 -8.34 25.80
N PHE A 69 5.95 -7.12 25.29
CA PHE A 69 7.04 -6.26 25.77
C PHE A 69 7.02 -6.05 27.29
N SER A 70 5.85 -5.71 27.84
CA SER A 70 5.67 -5.45 29.27
C SER A 70 5.98 -6.68 30.13
N ILE A 71 5.73 -7.88 29.60
CA ILE A 71 5.95 -9.14 30.30
C ILE A 71 7.45 -9.46 30.38
N PHE A 72 8.19 -9.32 29.27
CA PHE A 72 9.65 -9.50 29.27
C PHE A 72 10.40 -8.52 30.16
N LEU A 73 9.79 -7.37 30.45
CA LEU A 73 10.40 -6.31 31.22
C LEU A 73 10.07 -6.39 32.71
N SER A 74 9.10 -7.22 33.09
CA SER A 74 8.71 -7.46 34.48
C SER A 74 9.88 -7.91 35.37
N PRO A 75 10.73 -8.89 34.98
CA PRO A 75 11.88 -9.30 35.80
C PRO A 75 12.89 -8.17 36.02
N ILE A 76 13.09 -7.31 35.01
CA ILE A 76 14.00 -6.17 35.08
C ILE A 76 13.46 -5.11 36.04
N LEU A 77 12.15 -4.84 36.03
CA LEU A 77 11.49 -3.95 36.99
C LEU A 77 11.59 -4.48 38.42
N MET A 78 11.34 -5.77 38.62
CA MET A 78 11.37 -6.40 39.95
C MET A 78 12.76 -6.45 40.56
N SER A 79 13.82 -6.46 39.73
CA SER A 79 15.20 -6.38 40.22
C SER A 79 15.53 -5.05 40.92
N GLY A 80 14.70 -4.01 40.73
CA GLY A 80 14.88 -2.68 41.32
C GLY A 80 16.08 -1.90 40.78
N GLN A 81 16.84 -2.46 39.82
CA GLN A 81 18.06 -1.86 39.31
C GLN A 81 17.80 -0.72 38.29
N VAL A 82 16.58 -0.64 37.76
CA VAL A 82 16.25 0.22 36.62
C VAL A 82 14.95 0.96 36.86
N SER A 83 14.95 2.27 36.63
CA SER A 83 13.75 3.11 36.73
C SER A 83 12.72 2.75 35.67
N SER A 84 11.45 2.66 36.08
CA SER A 84 10.29 2.49 35.19
C SER A 84 10.23 3.52 34.05
N ILE A 85 10.78 4.73 34.29
CA ILE A 85 10.87 5.78 33.28
C ILE A 85 11.73 5.34 32.09
N LYS A 86 12.90 4.72 32.33
CA LYS A 86 13.79 4.26 31.24
C LYS A 86 13.10 3.20 30.37
N ILE A 87 12.32 2.35 31.00
CA ILE A 87 11.55 1.29 30.36
C ILE A 87 10.45 1.87 29.47
N ALA A 88 9.70 2.85 29.98
CA ALA A 88 8.70 3.56 29.18
C ALA A 88 9.34 4.24 27.96
N TRP A 89 10.54 4.80 28.10
CA TRP A 89 11.28 5.39 26.97
C TRP A 89 11.61 4.37 25.88
N ILE A 90 11.98 3.13 26.21
CA ILE A 90 12.23 2.08 25.20
C ILE A 90 10.98 1.86 24.34
N TYR A 91 9.82 1.69 24.99
CA TYR A 91 8.55 1.46 24.29
C TYR A 91 8.15 2.68 23.44
N ASN A 92 8.23 3.89 24.00
CA ASN A 92 7.89 5.11 23.30
C ASN A 92 8.80 5.36 22.10
N PHE A 93 10.10 5.09 22.26
CA PHE A 93 11.06 5.24 21.16
C PHE A 93 10.81 4.23 20.04
N ASN A 94 10.55 2.97 20.40
CA ASN A 94 10.11 1.94 19.45
C ASN A 94 8.87 2.39 18.65
N HIS A 95 7.87 2.93 19.35
CA HIS A 95 6.64 3.42 18.71
C HIS A 95 6.87 4.68 17.86
N LEU A 96 7.76 5.57 18.28
CA LEU A 96 8.18 6.74 17.49
C LEU A 96 8.81 6.32 16.16
N ILE A 97 9.73 5.35 16.21
CA ILE A 97 10.38 4.78 15.02
C ILE A 97 9.34 4.13 14.12
N TRP A 98 8.38 3.40 14.68
CA TRP A 98 7.29 2.82 13.89
C TRP A 98 6.57 3.91 13.12
N CYS A 99 6.02 4.91 13.81
CA CYS A 99 5.22 5.97 13.20
C CYS A 99 6.00 6.74 12.14
N PHE A 100 7.28 7.06 12.41
CA PHE A 100 8.14 7.74 11.45
C PHE A 100 8.40 6.89 10.21
N TYR A 101 8.78 5.62 10.40
CA TYR A 101 9.07 4.70 9.29
C TYR A 101 7.82 4.38 8.45
N ALA A 102 6.64 4.33 9.06
CA ALA A 102 5.39 4.02 8.38
C ALA A 102 5.07 4.95 7.20
N ILE A 103 5.49 6.22 7.26
CA ILE A 103 5.32 7.21 6.20
C ILE A 103 6.11 6.81 4.94
N PHE A 104 7.29 6.20 5.11
CA PHE A 104 8.18 5.84 4.01
C PHE A 104 7.79 4.54 3.32
N ILE A 105 6.95 3.69 3.94
CA ILE A 105 6.64 2.35 3.44
C ILE A 105 5.97 2.38 2.06
N GLY A 106 5.12 3.36 1.77
CA GLY A 106 4.45 3.49 0.48
C GLY A 106 5.44 3.55 -0.70
N PRO A 107 6.29 4.59 -0.76
CA PRO A 107 7.34 4.70 -1.78
C PRO A 107 8.30 3.51 -1.82
N LEU A 108 8.70 2.97 -0.66
CA LEU A 108 9.57 1.79 -0.60
C LEU A 108 8.91 0.55 -1.21
N CYS A 109 7.60 0.39 -1.01
CA CYS A 109 6.83 -0.72 -1.57
C CYS A 109 6.75 -0.66 -3.10
N GLU A 110 6.70 0.54 -3.68
CA GLU A 110 6.72 0.73 -5.13
C GLU A 110 8.05 0.34 -5.76
N GLN A 111 9.17 0.64 -5.10
CA GLN A 111 10.51 0.35 -5.59
C GLN A 111 10.95 -1.09 -5.37
N PHE A 112 10.81 -1.61 -4.14
CA PHE A 112 11.33 -2.93 -3.76
C PHE A 112 10.29 -4.06 -3.92
N GLY A 113 9.02 -3.69 -4.05
CA GLY A 113 7.91 -4.62 -4.09
C GLY A 113 7.50 -5.10 -2.71
N THR A 114 6.22 -5.44 -2.58
CA THR A 114 5.61 -5.74 -1.28
C THR A 114 6.17 -6.99 -0.60
N ARG A 115 6.42 -8.06 -1.36
CA ARG A 115 6.90 -9.34 -0.82
C ARG A 115 8.24 -9.21 -0.11
N LYS A 116 9.20 -8.52 -0.76
CA LYS A 116 10.55 -8.35 -0.23
C LYS A 116 10.53 -7.47 1.02
N MET A 117 9.73 -6.41 1.00
CA MET A 117 9.58 -5.51 2.16
C MET A 117 8.91 -6.21 3.35
N ALA A 118 7.92 -7.07 3.11
CA ALA A 118 7.29 -7.84 4.18
C ALA A 118 8.25 -8.88 4.81
N ILE A 119 9.05 -9.57 3.99
CA ILE A 119 10.10 -10.48 4.49
C ILE A 119 11.16 -9.71 5.27
N PHE A 120 11.61 -8.56 4.76
CA PHE A 120 12.55 -7.68 5.47
C PHE A 120 12.01 -7.29 6.84
N GLY A 121 10.75 -6.88 6.92
CA GLY A 121 10.14 -6.51 8.19
C GLY A 121 10.03 -7.68 9.17
N GLY A 122 9.68 -8.88 8.70
CA GLY A 122 9.64 -10.10 9.53
C GLY A 122 11.02 -10.47 10.09
N VAL A 123 12.07 -10.39 9.26
CA VAL A 123 13.46 -10.64 9.69
C VAL A 123 13.95 -9.56 10.66
N ALA A 124 13.60 -8.29 10.45
CA ALA A 124 13.94 -7.21 11.37
C ALA A 124 13.27 -7.39 12.74
N SER A 125 12.00 -7.82 12.77
CA SER A 125 11.28 -8.15 14.01
C SER A 125 11.86 -9.39 14.71
N PHE A 126 12.35 -10.38 13.97
CA PHE A 126 13.09 -11.50 14.56
C PHE A 126 14.41 -11.01 15.17
N LEU A 127 15.14 -10.17 14.46
CA LEU A 127 16.44 -9.67 14.88
C LEU A 127 16.32 -8.83 16.15
N SER A 128 15.24 -8.08 16.35
CA SER A 128 15.03 -7.33 17.59
C SER A 128 15.00 -8.26 18.82
N LEU A 129 14.27 -9.37 18.74
CA LEU A 129 14.18 -10.34 19.82
C LEU A 129 15.48 -11.14 19.96
N PHE A 130 16.07 -11.56 18.84
CA PHE A 130 17.33 -12.28 18.84
C PHE A 130 18.47 -11.49 19.49
N LEU A 131 18.65 -10.21 19.13
CA LEU A 131 19.65 -9.35 19.74
C LEU A 131 19.34 -9.04 21.21
N SER A 132 18.06 -8.88 21.54
CA SER A 132 17.63 -8.61 22.92
C SER A 132 17.92 -9.77 23.87
N ALA A 133 17.91 -11.02 23.38
CA ALA A 133 18.24 -12.19 24.20
C ALA A 133 19.68 -12.15 24.78
N PHE A 134 20.59 -11.44 24.11
CA PHE A 134 22.00 -11.32 24.52
C PHE A 134 22.32 -9.93 25.10
N ALA A 135 21.31 -9.09 25.36
CA ALA A 135 21.52 -7.73 25.85
C ALA A 135 22.03 -7.74 27.31
N PRO A 136 23.26 -7.25 27.58
CA PRO A 136 23.82 -7.24 28.93
C PRO A 136 23.31 -6.08 29.79
N THR A 137 22.82 -5.00 29.17
CA THR A 137 22.30 -3.82 29.85
C THR A 137 21.02 -3.31 29.19
N VAL A 138 20.26 -2.50 29.94
CA VAL A 138 19.02 -1.88 29.43
C VAL A 138 19.28 -0.87 28.32
N ASP A 139 20.43 -0.20 28.35
CA ASP A 139 20.81 0.72 27.28
C ASP A 139 21.12 -0.03 25.97
N TYR A 140 21.68 -1.24 26.05
CA TYR A 140 21.78 -2.14 24.89
C TYR A 140 20.40 -2.53 24.38
N LEU A 141 19.50 -2.93 25.29
CA LEU A 141 18.12 -3.30 24.96
C LEU A 141 17.39 -2.14 24.26
N PHE A 142 17.63 -0.89 24.66
CA PHE A 142 17.06 0.29 24.01
C PHE A 142 17.35 0.31 22.50
N PHE A 143 18.60 0.10 22.09
CA PHE A 143 18.95 0.13 20.67
C PHE A 143 18.65 -1.18 19.94
N THR A 144 18.91 -2.33 20.56
CA THR A 144 18.74 -3.64 19.93
C THR A 144 17.28 -4.05 19.79
N TYR A 145 16.43 -3.59 20.71
CA TYR A 145 14.99 -3.84 20.63
C TYR A 145 14.27 -2.77 19.83
N ALA A 146 14.40 -1.49 20.22
CA ALA A 146 13.49 -0.46 19.73
C ALA A 146 13.67 -0.15 18.23
N LEU A 147 14.91 -0.13 17.72
CA LEU A 147 15.18 0.15 16.31
C LEU A 147 14.66 -0.97 15.40
N PRO A 148 15.08 -2.24 15.55
CA PRO A 148 14.65 -3.29 14.62
C PRO A 148 13.19 -3.68 14.83
N ALA A 149 12.65 -3.60 16.06
CA ALA A 149 11.24 -3.86 16.32
C ALA A 149 10.33 -2.79 15.70
N GLY A 150 10.71 -1.51 15.80
CA GLY A 150 9.92 -0.40 15.24
C GLY A 150 9.89 -0.46 13.72
N ILE A 151 11.05 -0.68 13.08
CA ILE A 151 11.15 -0.81 11.61
C ILE A 151 10.43 -2.06 11.12
N GLY A 152 10.63 -3.21 11.80
CA GLY A 152 10.04 -4.49 11.41
C GLY A 152 8.52 -4.52 11.59
N GLY A 153 8.03 -4.04 12.74
CA GLY A 153 6.61 -3.93 13.06
C GLY A 153 5.89 -2.98 12.11
N ALA A 154 6.45 -1.78 11.87
CA ALA A 154 5.87 -0.84 10.92
C ALA A 154 5.81 -1.41 9.50
N SER A 155 6.91 -2.01 9.03
CA SER A 155 6.97 -2.66 7.71
C SER A 155 5.83 -3.66 7.53
N THR A 156 5.73 -4.61 8.44
CA THR A 156 4.81 -5.76 8.31
C THR A 156 3.36 -5.34 8.50
N PHE A 157 3.06 -4.51 9.51
CA PHE A 157 1.72 -4.01 9.77
C PHE A 157 1.19 -3.18 8.60
N THR A 158 1.92 -2.15 8.18
CA THR A 158 1.46 -1.24 7.12
C THR A 158 1.34 -1.96 5.78
N LEU A 159 2.31 -2.80 5.41
CA LEU A 159 2.24 -3.57 4.16
C LEU A 159 1.05 -4.52 4.14
N THR A 160 0.72 -5.13 5.29
CA THR A 160 -0.43 -6.02 5.40
C THR A 160 -1.72 -5.32 4.97
N PHE A 161 -1.99 -4.12 5.49
CA PHE A 161 -3.18 -3.36 5.10
C PHE A 161 -3.12 -2.85 3.65
N ILE A 162 -1.95 -2.46 3.15
CA ILE A 162 -1.76 -2.05 1.74
C ILE A 162 -2.08 -3.23 0.81
N VAL A 163 -1.58 -4.43 1.11
CA VAL A 163 -1.81 -5.62 0.29
C VAL A 163 -3.29 -6.01 0.32
N VAL A 164 -3.88 -6.14 1.50
CA VAL A 164 -5.29 -6.56 1.60
C VAL A 164 -6.21 -5.54 0.91
N SER A 165 -5.90 -4.24 1.02
CA SER A 165 -6.69 -3.20 0.36
C SER A 165 -6.54 -3.14 -1.16
N THR A 166 -5.41 -3.60 -1.71
CA THR A 166 -5.19 -3.63 -3.17
C THR A 166 -5.80 -4.88 -3.83
N TYR A 167 -5.94 -5.98 -3.08
CA TYR A 167 -6.54 -7.22 -3.60
C TYR A 167 -8.07 -7.22 -3.65
N PHE A 168 -8.74 -6.41 -2.83
CA PHE A 168 -10.20 -6.38 -2.75
C PHE A 168 -10.76 -4.98 -3.00
N LYS A 169 -11.76 -4.87 -3.89
CA LYS A 169 -12.53 -3.62 -4.11
C LYS A 169 -13.93 -3.73 -3.52
N LYS A 170 -14.63 -4.84 -3.78
CA LYS A 170 -16.01 -5.06 -3.29
C LYS A 170 -16.07 -5.52 -1.82
N HIS A 171 -15.17 -6.42 -1.43
CA HIS A 171 -15.16 -7.04 -0.09
C HIS A 171 -14.01 -6.52 0.81
N ARG A 172 -13.49 -5.33 0.53
CA ARG A 172 -12.33 -4.75 1.22
C ARG A 172 -12.51 -4.67 2.73
N GLY A 173 -13.65 -4.15 3.19
CA GLY A 173 -13.92 -3.99 4.63
C GLY A 173 -13.93 -5.33 5.38
N PHE A 174 -14.50 -6.37 4.76
CA PHE A 174 -14.54 -7.70 5.35
C PHE A 174 -13.15 -8.36 5.41
N ALA A 175 -12.37 -8.24 4.33
CA ALA A 175 -11.00 -8.77 4.28
C ALA A 175 -10.07 -8.08 5.29
N ILE A 176 -10.18 -6.75 5.42
CA ILE A 176 -9.47 -5.99 6.46
C ILE A 176 -9.93 -6.42 7.85
N GLY A 177 -11.24 -6.59 8.07
CA GLY A 177 -11.79 -7.05 9.34
C GLY A 177 -11.21 -8.40 9.79
N ILE A 178 -11.17 -9.40 8.90
CA ILE A 178 -10.54 -10.70 9.19
C ILE A 178 -9.07 -10.52 9.57
N THR A 179 -8.36 -9.69 8.81
CA THR A 179 -6.93 -9.41 9.06
C THR A 179 -6.71 -8.78 10.44
N SER A 180 -7.56 -7.82 10.83
CA SER A 180 -7.53 -7.16 12.14
C SER A 180 -7.85 -8.11 13.31
N VAL A 181 -8.67 -9.14 13.11
CA VAL A 181 -8.89 -10.17 14.13
C VAL A 181 -7.56 -10.87 14.50
N GLY A 182 -6.64 -11.00 13.54
CA GLY A 182 -5.32 -11.55 13.80
C GLY A 182 -4.54 -10.73 14.82
N ASP A 183 -4.60 -9.40 14.73
CA ASP A 183 -3.92 -8.50 15.65
C ASP A 183 -4.51 -8.58 17.08
N CYS A 184 -5.85 -8.60 17.18
CA CYS A 184 -6.54 -8.83 18.45
C CYS A 184 -6.12 -10.16 19.09
N LEU A 185 -6.03 -11.23 18.28
CA LEU A 185 -5.59 -12.54 18.75
C LEU A 185 -4.15 -12.48 19.29
N SER A 186 -3.27 -11.72 18.63
CA SER A 186 -1.92 -11.46 19.11
C SER A 186 -1.94 -10.79 20.48
N GLY A 187 -2.79 -9.79 20.69
CA GLY A 187 -2.95 -9.09 21.97
C GLY A 187 -3.32 -9.99 23.14
N PHE A 188 -4.19 -10.98 22.92
CA PHE A 188 -4.58 -11.94 23.97
C PHE A 188 -3.54 -13.04 24.17
N ILE A 189 -2.99 -13.60 23.09
CA ILE A 189 -2.13 -14.78 23.15
C ILE A 189 -0.70 -14.41 23.58
N SER A 190 -0.16 -13.29 23.08
CA SER A 190 1.23 -12.91 23.31
C SER A 190 1.65 -12.81 24.78
N PRO A 191 0.90 -12.12 25.68
CA PRO A 191 1.28 -12.06 27.08
C PRO A 191 1.18 -13.42 27.78
N VAL A 192 0.23 -14.29 27.40
CA VAL A 192 0.10 -15.63 27.97
C VAL A 192 1.30 -16.50 27.59
N ILE A 193 1.65 -16.52 26.30
CA ILE A 193 2.82 -17.25 25.80
C ILE A 193 4.11 -16.70 26.42
N ALA A 194 4.24 -15.37 26.52
CA ALA A 194 5.43 -14.73 27.11
C ALA A 194 5.63 -15.10 28.58
N ASN A 195 4.57 -15.06 29.40
CA ASN A 195 4.66 -15.46 30.81
C ASN A 195 5.04 -16.94 30.93
N TYR A 196 4.36 -17.82 30.18
CA TYR A 196 4.67 -19.26 30.19
C TYR A 196 6.12 -19.56 29.81
N LEU A 197 6.64 -18.87 28.79
CA LEU A 197 8.04 -19.03 28.35
C LEU A 197 9.02 -18.52 29.42
N LEU A 198 8.75 -17.37 30.03
CA LEU A 198 9.61 -16.81 31.07
C LEU A 198 9.68 -17.69 32.32
N GLU A 199 8.54 -18.22 32.76
CA GLU A 199 8.46 -19.06 33.95
C GLU A 199 9.18 -20.40 33.79
N ASN A 200 9.12 -21.02 32.60
CA ASN A 200 9.66 -22.37 32.38
C ASN A 200 11.08 -22.39 31.81
N TYR A 201 11.44 -21.43 30.96
CA TYR A 201 12.70 -21.46 30.18
C TYR A 201 13.67 -20.32 30.53
N GLY A 202 13.24 -19.34 31.33
CA GLY A 202 14.02 -18.16 31.66
C GLY A 202 14.13 -17.16 30.51
N TYR A 203 14.72 -15.98 30.78
CA TYR A 203 14.71 -14.83 29.87
C TYR A 203 15.30 -15.12 28.49
N ILE A 204 16.54 -15.60 28.43
CA ILE A 204 17.28 -15.77 27.16
C ILE A 204 16.55 -16.74 26.23
N SER A 205 16.23 -17.93 26.74
CA SER A 205 15.53 -18.97 25.97
C SER A 205 14.12 -18.52 25.57
N ALA A 206 13.38 -17.85 26.46
CA ALA A 206 12.06 -17.31 26.16
C ALA A 206 12.11 -16.30 25.01
N THR A 207 13.06 -15.36 25.03
CA THR A 207 13.19 -14.36 23.98
C THR A 207 13.61 -14.98 22.64
N LEU A 208 14.48 -16.00 22.64
CA LEU A 208 14.86 -16.73 21.41
C LEU A 208 13.68 -17.50 20.79
N ILE A 209 12.92 -18.23 21.60
CA ILE A 209 11.72 -18.96 21.13
C ILE A 209 10.70 -17.97 20.58
N SER A 210 10.53 -16.84 21.26
CA SER A 210 9.65 -15.76 20.82
C SER A 210 10.08 -15.15 19.49
N GLY A 211 11.39 -14.95 19.29
CA GLY A 211 11.94 -14.57 17.99
C GLY A 211 11.54 -15.58 16.92
N ALA A 212 11.73 -16.88 17.17
CA ALA A 212 11.35 -17.93 16.22
C ALA A 212 9.85 -17.93 15.90
N LEU A 213 8.98 -17.66 16.88
CA LEU A 213 7.54 -17.47 16.65
C LEU A 213 7.27 -16.30 15.71
N VAL A 214 7.88 -15.14 15.97
CA VAL A 214 7.76 -13.94 15.14
C VAL A 214 8.31 -14.18 13.73
N LEU A 215 9.34 -15.01 13.55
CA LEU A 215 9.90 -15.29 12.23
C LEU A 215 8.89 -15.95 11.26
N ASN A 216 7.81 -16.57 11.77
CA ASN A 216 6.69 -17.09 10.96
C ASN A 216 5.98 -16.00 10.15
N GLN A 217 6.19 -14.73 10.47
CA GLN A 217 5.89 -13.57 9.61
C GLN A 217 6.34 -13.79 8.17
N CYS A 218 7.55 -14.35 7.98
CA CYS A 218 8.14 -14.56 6.66
C CYS A 218 7.34 -15.58 5.83
N VAL A 219 6.74 -16.58 6.50
CA VAL A 219 5.86 -17.56 5.86
C VAL A 219 4.61 -16.86 5.35
N GLY A 220 3.95 -16.04 6.19
CA GLY A 220 2.80 -15.24 5.75
C GLY A 220 3.16 -14.26 4.62
N ALA A 221 4.34 -13.64 4.70
CA ALA A 221 4.83 -12.71 3.68
C ALA A 221 5.12 -13.40 2.34
N SER A 222 5.48 -14.68 2.36
CA SER A 222 5.70 -15.46 1.13
C SER A 222 4.42 -15.62 0.28
N LEU A 223 3.24 -15.53 0.91
CA LEU A 223 1.95 -15.57 0.22
C LEU A 223 1.63 -14.26 -0.53
N TYR A 224 2.37 -13.18 -0.25
CA TYR A 224 2.22 -11.90 -0.96
C TYR A 224 2.77 -12.02 -2.37
N GLN A 225 1.91 -12.40 -3.30
CA GLN A 225 2.22 -12.38 -4.72
C GLN A 225 2.02 -10.96 -5.28
N PRO A 226 2.79 -10.55 -6.29
CA PRO A 226 2.60 -9.24 -6.91
C PRO A 226 1.20 -9.17 -7.55
N VAL A 227 0.43 -8.15 -7.17
CA VAL A 227 -0.96 -7.93 -7.62
C VAL A 227 -1.07 -7.99 -9.15
N LYS A 228 -0.02 -7.55 -9.86
CA LYS A 228 0.08 -7.56 -11.34
C LYS A 228 -0.23 -8.92 -11.98
N TRP A 229 0.01 -10.03 -11.28
CA TRP A 229 -0.22 -11.38 -11.82
C TRP A 229 -1.66 -11.86 -11.68
N HIS A 230 -2.45 -11.21 -10.82
CA HIS A 230 -3.83 -11.62 -10.52
C HIS A 230 -4.88 -10.61 -10.96
N MET A 231 -4.45 -9.49 -11.56
CA MET A 231 -5.36 -8.52 -12.16
C MET A 231 -6.14 -9.18 -13.31
N LYS A 232 -7.48 -9.18 -13.22
CA LYS A 232 -8.35 -9.71 -14.26
C LYS A 232 -8.78 -8.57 -15.19
N PRO A 233 -8.78 -8.77 -16.52
CA PRO A 233 -9.34 -7.79 -17.44
C PRO A 233 -10.85 -7.62 -17.18
N SER A 234 -11.30 -6.38 -16.97
CA SER A 234 -12.70 -6.04 -16.68
C SER A 234 -13.63 -6.49 -17.80
N LYS A 235 -14.67 -7.26 -17.45
CA LYS A 235 -15.71 -7.73 -18.38
C LYS A 235 -16.78 -6.67 -18.69
N LYS A 236 -16.60 -5.41 -18.27
CA LYS A 236 -17.58 -4.31 -18.45
C LYS A 236 -17.74 -3.80 -19.89
N ILE A 237 -16.98 -4.31 -20.86
CA ILE A 237 -17.08 -3.91 -22.27
C ILE A 237 -18.44 -4.32 -22.92
N THR A 238 -19.22 -5.21 -22.30
CA THR A 238 -20.50 -5.65 -22.91
C THR A 238 -21.61 -4.59 -22.80
N VAL A 239 -21.63 -3.75 -21.76
CA VAL A 239 -22.73 -2.77 -21.57
C VAL A 239 -22.55 -1.56 -22.50
N VAL A 240 -21.33 -1.02 -22.59
CA VAL A 240 -21.03 0.10 -23.50
C VAL A 240 -21.22 -0.31 -24.96
N LYS A 241 -20.89 -1.56 -25.34
CA LYS A 241 -21.10 -2.04 -26.70
C LYS A 241 -22.58 -2.21 -27.05
N LYS A 242 -23.43 -2.58 -26.08
CA LYS A 242 -24.87 -2.72 -26.28
C LYS A 242 -25.53 -1.35 -26.41
N GLU A 243 -25.20 -0.43 -25.51
CA GLU A 243 -25.72 0.94 -25.51
C GLU A 243 -25.28 1.73 -26.77
N SER A 244 -24.02 1.58 -27.20
CA SER A 244 -23.55 2.18 -28.46
C SER A 244 -24.15 1.51 -29.71
N GLN A 245 -24.44 0.21 -29.69
CA GLN A 245 -25.14 -0.46 -30.78
C GLN A 245 -26.62 -0.07 -30.87
N ASP A 246 -27.29 0.09 -29.72
CA ASP A 246 -28.69 0.50 -29.64
C ASP A 246 -28.86 1.97 -30.10
N LEU A 247 -27.92 2.86 -29.75
CA LEU A 247 -27.89 4.24 -30.26
C LEU A 247 -27.62 4.34 -31.77
N VAL A 248 -26.73 3.50 -32.30
CA VAL A 248 -26.47 3.43 -33.75
C VAL A 248 -27.69 2.88 -34.50
N LYS A 249 -28.39 1.90 -33.92
CA LYS A 249 -29.62 1.34 -34.49
C LYS A 249 -30.74 2.38 -34.51
N TRP A 250 -30.95 3.10 -33.41
CA TRP A 250 -31.97 4.14 -33.31
C TRP A 250 -31.74 5.28 -34.30
N LYS A 251 -30.48 5.68 -34.51
CA LYS A 251 -30.12 6.73 -35.47
C LYS A 251 -30.36 6.34 -36.94
N LYS A 252 -30.18 5.06 -37.28
CA LYS A 252 -30.54 4.54 -38.61
C LYS A 252 -32.05 4.48 -38.80
N GLU A 253 -32.79 4.00 -37.80
CA GLU A 253 -34.25 3.96 -37.85
C GLU A 253 -34.84 5.37 -37.97
N SER A 254 -34.29 6.38 -37.28
CA SER A 254 -34.76 7.78 -37.39
C SER A 254 -34.51 8.39 -38.78
N GLU A 255 -33.33 8.15 -39.36
CA GLU A 255 -33.01 8.64 -40.72
C GLU A 255 -33.90 7.99 -41.80
N GLU A 256 -34.28 6.72 -41.62
CA GLU A 256 -35.16 6.01 -42.55
C GLU A 256 -36.60 6.54 -42.49
N THR A 257 -37.12 6.87 -41.30
CA THR A 257 -38.43 7.53 -41.15
C THR A 257 -38.47 8.94 -41.75
N ASP A 258 -37.43 9.75 -41.57
CA ASP A 258 -37.36 11.12 -42.10
C ASP A 258 -37.33 11.14 -43.64
N LEU A 259 -36.76 10.10 -44.26
CA LEU A 259 -36.74 9.94 -45.72
C LEU A 259 -38.12 9.54 -46.27
N ILE A 260 -38.85 8.69 -45.55
CA ILE A 260 -40.20 8.26 -45.93
C ILE A 260 -41.18 9.45 -45.84
N GLU A 261 -41.06 10.28 -44.82
CA GLU A 261 -41.91 11.47 -44.62
C GLU A 261 -41.67 12.52 -45.73
N LYS A 262 -40.41 12.76 -46.10
CA LYS A 262 -40.07 13.66 -47.21
C LYS A 262 -40.54 13.19 -48.58
N VAL A 263 -40.62 11.88 -48.82
CA VAL A 263 -41.15 11.33 -50.08
C VAL A 263 -42.67 11.49 -50.13
N HIS A 264 -43.35 11.44 -48.99
CA HIS A 264 -44.79 11.63 -48.90
C HIS A 264 -45.21 13.11 -49.09
N ASP A 265 -44.36 14.07 -48.72
CA ASP A 265 -44.62 15.52 -48.93
C ASP A 265 -44.39 15.99 -50.39
N ILE A 266 -43.83 15.15 -51.26
CA ILE A 266 -43.52 15.50 -52.67
C ILE A 266 -44.53 14.89 -53.66
N SER A 267 -45.47 14.06 -53.20
CA SER A 267 -46.55 13.46 -54.02
C SER A 267 -47.90 14.12 -53.77
#